data_AF-A0A1J0HRX9-F1
#
_entry.id   AF-A0A1J0HRX9-F1
#
_cell.length_a   1.000
_cell.length_b   1.000
_cell.length_c   1.000
_cell.angle_alpha   90.00
_cell.angle_beta   90.00
_cell.angle_gamma   90.00
#
_symmetry.space_group_name_H-M   'P 1'
#
loop_
_entity.id
_entity.type
_entity.pdbx_description
1 polymer ?
#
loop_
_entity_poly.entity_id
_entity_poly.type
_entity_poly.pdbx_seq_one_letter_code
_entity_poly.pdbx_strand_id
1 'polypeptide(L)' 'MLIFDVPEVKLFLLMIAEIILYLIAYLCNRENKDMYSRLFKVSVLMTLLYYISSRI' A
#
# COMPACT_ATOMS: atom_id res chain seq x y z
N MET A 1 2.37 8.29 -24.62
CA MET A 1 1.44 7.53 -23.77
C MET A 1 2.28 6.91 -22.68
N LEU A 2 2.21 7.48 -21.48
CA LEU A 2 3.17 7.27 -20.39
C LEU A 2 3.12 5.82 -19.88
N ILE A 3 4.29 5.26 -19.55
CA ILE A 3 4.50 3.92 -18.95
C ILE A 3 3.60 3.66 -17.72
N PHE A 4 3.03 4.72 -17.15
CA PHE A 4 2.14 4.72 -16.00
C PHE A 4 0.74 4.16 -16.24
N ASP A 5 0.27 3.95 -17.48
CA ASP A 5 -1.09 3.40 -17.69
C ASP A 5 -1.18 1.87 -17.58
N VAL A 6 -0.04 1.21 -17.41
CA VAL A 6 0.02 -0.23 -17.14
C VAL A 6 -0.43 -0.49 -15.69
N PRO A 7 -1.50 -1.28 -15.45
CA PRO A 7 -2.03 -1.55 -14.10
C PRO A 7 -0.99 -2.04 -13.10
N GLU A 8 -0.01 -2.80 -13.56
CA GLU A 8 1.09 -3.35 -12.79
C GLU A 8 2.03 -2.26 -12.27
N VAL A 9 2.31 -1.23 -13.08
CA VAL A 9 3.14 -0.09 -12.68
C VAL A 9 2.42 0.75 -11.64
N LYS A 10 1.10 0.96 -11.81
CA LYS A 10 0.26 1.66 -10.80
C LYS A 10 0.26 0.90 -9.48
N LEU A 11 0.07 -0.42 -9.51
CA LEU A 11 0.08 -1.26 -8.31
C LEU A 11 1.44 -1.21 -7.61
N PHE A 12 2.53 -1.31 -8.37
CA PHE A 12 3.89 -1.26 -7.82
C PHE A 12 4.17 0.07 -7.11
N LEU A 13 3.80 1.19 -7.72
CA LEU A 13 3.95 2.52 -7.11
C LEU A 13 3.09 2.66 -5.86
N LEU A 14 1.87 2.11 -5.86
CA LEU A 14 1.00 2.13 -4.69
C LEU A 14 1.60 1.36 -3.51
N MET A 15 2.17 0.18 -3.77
CA MET A 15 2.87 -0.62 -2.76
C MET A 15 4.07 0.14 -2.17
N ILE A 16 4.86 0.84 -3.00
CA ILE A 16 5.95 1.69 -2.52
C ILE A 16 5.41 2.82 -1.63
N ALA A 17 4.35 3.50 -2.05
CA ALA A 17 3.75 4.58 -1.30
C ALA A 17 3.23 4.11 0.08
N GLU A 18 2.56 2.95 0.14
CA GLU A 18 2.10 2.37 1.39
C GLU A 18 3.25 2.05 2.35
N ILE A 19 4.37 1.51 1.85
CA ILE A 19 5.56 1.20 2.66
C ILE A 19 6.16 2.48 3.23
N ILE A 20 6.31 3.54 2.42
CA ILE A 20 6.84 4.83 2.86
C ILE A 20 5.92 5.44 3.93
N LEU A 21 4.60 5.42 3.71
CA LEU A 21 3.62 5.90 4.68
C LEU A 21 3.69 5.13 6.00
N TYR A 22 3.82 3.81 5.95
CA TYR A 22 4.01 3.00 7.14
C TYR A 22 5.30 3.37 7.87
N LEU A 23 6.41 3.57 7.15
CA LEU A 23 7.69 4.01 7.73
C LEU A 23 7.56 5.38 8.41
N ILE A 24 6.91 6.35 7.75
CA ILE A 24 6.68 7.68 8.33
C ILE A 24 5.83 7.56 9.58
N ALA A 25 4.70 6.84 9.52
CA ALA A 25 3.81 6.65 10.68
C ALA A 25 4.53 5.94 11.84
N TYR A 26 5.33 4.93 11.54
CA TYR A 26 6.14 4.20 12.52
C TYR A 26 7.19 5.08 13.20
N LEU A 27 7.81 6.00 12.45
CA LEU A 27 8.79 6.94 12.98
C LEU A 27 8.14 8.08 13.78
N CYS A 28 7.01 8.60 13.30
CA CYS A 28 6.28 9.70 13.94
C CYS A 28 5.52 9.28 15.21
N ASN A 29 5.04 8.03 15.28
CA ASN A 29 4.20 7.57 16.39
C ASN A 29 4.64 6.20 16.91
N ARG A 30 5.70 6.22 17.74
CA ARG A 30 6.34 5.01 18.28
C ARG A 30 5.49 4.25 19.31
N GLU A 31 4.50 4.88 19.93
CA GLU A 31 3.64 4.25 20.94
C GLU A 31 2.58 3.35 20.29
N ASN A 32 2.05 3.75 19.14
CA ASN A 32 0.93 3.05 18.47
C ASN A 32 1.35 2.15 17.30
N LYS A 33 2.59 1.63 17.32
CA LYS A 33 3.15 0.79 16.24
C LYS A 33 2.25 -0.38 15.85
N ASP A 34 1.61 -0.99 16.84
CA ASP A 34 0.75 -2.16 16.66
C ASP A 34 -0.54 -1.84 15.88
N MET A 35 -1.08 -0.63 16.06
CA MET A 35 -2.22 -0.15 15.28
C MET A 35 -1.80 0.10 13.83
N TYR A 36 -0.69 0.80 13.60
CA TYR A 36 -0.20 1.10 12.25
C TYR A 36 0.20 -0.16 11.48
N SER A 37 0.79 -1.15 12.16
CA SER A 37 1.11 -2.44 11.53
C SER A 37 -0.15 -3.19 11.09
N ARG A 38 -1.21 -3.17 11.92
CA ARG A 38 -2.51 -3.75 11.55
C ARG A 38 -3.15 -3.02 10.36
N LEU A 39 -3.17 -1.69 10.39
CA LEU A 39 -3.71 -0.86 9.31
C LEU A 39 -2.95 -1.09 8.00
N PHE A 40 -1.61 -1.15 8.05
CA PHE A 40 -0.78 -1.44 6.89
C PHE A 40 -1.10 -2.81 6.27
N LYS A 41 -1.22 -3.87 7.10
CA LYS A 41 -1.59 -5.20 6.60
C LYS A 41 -2.97 -5.22 5.94
N VAL A 42 -3.96 -4.52 6.52
CA VAL A 42 -5.31 -4.41 5.93
C VAL A 42 -5.26 -3.63 4.61
N SER A 43 -4.50 -2.52 4.55
CA SER A 43 -4.35 -1.72 3.33
C SER A 43 -3.77 -2.54 2.19
N VAL A 44 -2.66 -3.24 2.43
CA VAL A 44 -2.01 -4.11 1.43
C VAL A 44 -2.98 -5.20 0.96
N LEU A 45 -3.72 -5.83 1.88
CA LEU A 45 -4.69 -6.85 1.53
C LEU A 45 -5.81 -6.29 0.63
N MET A 46 -6.37 -5.13 0.97
CA MET A 46 -7.43 -4.48 0.19
C MET A 46 -6.94 -4.09 -1.20
N THR A 47 -5.74 -3.55 -1.30
CA THR A 47 -5.07 -3.21 -2.56
C THR A 47 -4.91 -4.45 -3.46
N LEU A 48 -4.45 -5.57 -2.90
CA LEU A 48 -4.29 -6.83 -3.65
C LEU A 48 -5.64 -7.41 -4.09
N LEU A 49 -6.65 -7.41 -3.20
CA LEU A 49 -8.00 -7.89 -3.53
C LEU A 49 -8.62 -7.04 -4.63
N TYR A 50 -8.48 -5.71 -4.58
CA TYR A 50 -8.94 -4.81 -5.62
C TYR A 50 -8.25 -5.12 -6.96
N TYR A 51 -6.92 -5.31 -6.94
CA TYR A 51 -6.17 -5.65 -8.15
C TYR A 51 -6.62 -6.97 -8.76
N ILE A 52 -6.78 -8.02 -7.96
CA ILE A 52 -7.25 -9.33 -8.44
C ILE A 52 -8.68 -9.20 -9.00
N SER A 53 -9.57 -8.52 -8.28
CA SER A 53 -10.97 -8.33 -8.69
C SER A 53 -11.08 -7.54 -9.99
N SER A 54 -10.20 -6.57 -10.22
CA SER A 54 -10.15 -5.80 -11.47
C SER A 54 -9.63 -6.60 -12.67
N ARG A 55 -9.16 -7.84 -12.46
CA ARG A 55 -8.56 -8.71 -13.49
C ARG A 55 -9.40 -9.96 -13.78
N ILE A 56 -10.48 -10.18 -13.02
CA ILE A 56 -11.53 -11.18 -13.28
C ILE A 56 -12.60 -10.52 -14.15
#